data_AF-A0A2E9IVY6-F1
#
_entry.id   AF-A0A2E9IVY6-F1
#
_cell.length_a   1.000
_cell.length_b   1.000
_cell.length_c   1.000
_cell.angle_alpha   90.00
_cell.angle_beta   90.00
_cell.angle_gamma   90.00
#
_symmetry.space_group_name_H-M   'P 1'
#
loop_
_entity.id
_entity.type
_entity.pdbx_description
1 polymer ?
#
loop_
_entity_poly.entity_id
_entity_poly.type
_entity_poly.pdbx_seq_one_letter_code
_entity_poly.pdbx_strand_id
1 'polypeptide(L)'
;MKLCPFCAEEIQDAAIKCKHCGEFLDGHTRPNTHSNTHLQTAQELTPAQKWYFQKAFLIFILACVGPLGLPLIWWHPTLRRGWKIAITVALLLITWLTIVSTMEALKIIQESFTEAQQILNI
;
A
#
# COMPACT_ATOMS: atom_id res chain seq x y z
N MET A 1 -23.32 10.68 16.45
CA MET A 1 -22.00 10.89 15.85
C MET A 1 -21.39 9.51 15.64
N LYS A 2 -20.80 9.22 14.48
CA LYS A 2 -20.20 7.92 14.15
C LYS A 2 -18.76 8.11 13.68
N LEU A 3 -17.95 7.05 13.74
CA LEU A 3 -16.61 7.08 13.16
C LEU A 3 -16.68 6.74 11.68
N CYS A 4 -15.95 7.48 10.85
CA CYS A 4 -15.83 7.17 9.44
C CYS A 4 -15.10 5.82 9.27
N PRO A 5 -15.66 4.80 8.58
CA PRO A 5 -15.02 3.50 8.37
C PRO A 5 -13.72 3.58 7.56
N PHE A 6 -13.50 4.70 6.86
CA PHE A 6 -12.30 4.94 6.06
C PHE A 6 -11.23 5.61 6.92
N CYS A 7 -11.45 6.85 7.38
CA CYS A 7 -10.41 7.60 8.09
C CYS A 7 -10.44 7.50 9.62
N ALA A 8 -11.42 6.81 10.20
CA ALA A 8 -11.63 6.68 11.64
C ALA A 8 -11.76 8.02 12.41
N GLU A 9 -12.10 9.09 11.70
CA GLU A 9 -12.39 10.41 12.27
C GLU A 9 -13.89 10.53 12.55
N GLU A 10 -14.26 11.34 13.53
CA GLU A 10 -15.65 11.54 13.93
C GLU A 10 -16.43 12.33 12.87
N ILE A 11 -17.59 11.81 12.49
CA ILE A 11 -18.48 12.37 11.47
C ILE A 11 -19.92 12.37 11.98
N GLN A 12 -20.75 13.21 11.36
CA GLN A 12 -22.19 13.22 11.62
C GLN A 12 -22.83 11.91 11.15
N ASP A 13 -23.87 11.46 11.86
CA ASP A 13 -24.55 10.21 11.52
C ASP A 13 -25.20 10.25 10.14
N ALA A 14 -25.71 11.43 9.76
CA ALA A 14 -26.31 11.74 8.47
C ALA A 14 -25.29 12.06 7.36
N ALA A 15 -23.98 12.01 7.63
CA ALA A 15 -22.97 12.32 6.63
C ALA A 15 -22.97 11.26 5.51
N ILE A 16 -23.32 11.70 4.30
CA ILE A 16 -23.23 10.93 3.05
C ILE A 16 -21.79 10.91 2.54
N LYS A 17 -21.04 12.00 2.79
CA LYS A 17 -19.63 12.13 2.41
C LYS A 17 -18.80 12.56 3.61
N CYS A 18 -17.67 11.90 3.84
CA CYS A 18 -16.77 12.28 4.92
C CYS A 18 -16.01 13.56 4.58
N LYS A 19 -16.07 14.59 5.43
CA LYS A 19 -15.31 15.85 5.25
C LYS A 19 -13.79 15.69 5.36
N HIS A 20 -13.33 14.61 6.01
CA HIS A 20 -11.91 14.40 6.31
C HIS A 20 -11.17 13.59 5.25
N CYS A 21 -11.82 12.58 4.67
CA CYS A 21 -11.22 11.76 3.59
C CYS A 21 -11.88 11.95 2.23
N GLY A 22 -13.02 12.62 2.15
CA GLY A 22 -13.74 12.81 0.89
C GLY A 22 -14.44 11.56 0.34
N GLU A 23 -14.34 10.42 1.04
CA GLU A 23 -14.97 9.16 0.63
C GLU A 23 -16.48 9.19 0.92
N PHE A 24 -17.25 8.59 0.01
CA PHE A 24 -18.70 8.41 0.18
C PHE A 24 -19.00 7.25 1.13
N LEU A 25 -19.95 7.50 2.04
CA LEU A 25 -20.40 6.62 3.11
C LEU A 25 -21.73 5.96 2.77
N ASP A 26 -22.05 5.86 1.48
CA ASP A 26 -23.35 5.45 0.94
C ASP A 26 -23.74 4.03 1.38
N GLY A 27 -24.25 3.93 2.59
CA GLY A 27 -24.94 2.80 3.18
C GLY A 27 -26.43 3.10 3.27
N HIS A 28 -27.04 3.53 2.15
CA HIS A 28 -28.48 3.69 2.10
C HIS A 28 -29.15 2.31 2.17
N THR A 29 -29.43 1.90 3.40
CA THR A 29 -30.35 0.82 3.76
C THR A 29 -31.68 1.06 3.04
N ARG A 30 -31.95 0.29 2.00
CA ARG A 30 -33.34 -0.05 1.68
C ARG A 30 -33.82 -0.97 2.82
N PRO A 31 -35.01 -0.76 3.41
CA PRO A 31 -35.49 -1.61 4.48
C PRO A 31 -35.88 -2.96 3.89
N ASN A 32 -34.94 -3.92 3.91
CA ASN A 32 -35.21 -5.28 3.48
C ASN A 32 -35.59 -6.11 4.71
N THR A 33 -36.90 -6.33 4.79
CA THR A 33 -37.60 -7.39 5.49
C THR A 33 -36.79 -8.69 5.57
N HIS A 34 -36.82 -9.31 6.75
CA HIS A 34 -36.45 -10.69 7.02
C HIS A 34 -36.75 -11.65 5.85
N SER A 35 -35.75 -12.40 5.40
CA SER A 35 -35.95 -13.83 5.15
C SER A 35 -34.61 -14.57 5.12
N ASN A 36 -34.39 -15.30 6.19
CA ASN A 36 -33.39 -16.32 6.39
C ASN A 36 -33.72 -17.53 5.50
N THR A 37 -32.94 -17.75 4.43
CA THR A 37 -32.91 -19.03 3.73
C THR A 37 -31.47 -19.41 3.42
N HIS A 38 -31.06 -20.46 4.11
CA HIS A 38 -29.84 -21.23 3.88
C HIS A 38 -29.93 -21.97 2.54
N LEU A 39 -29.09 -21.60 1.57
CA LEU A 39 -28.57 -22.53 0.57
C LEU A 39 -27.27 -21.98 -0.03
N GLN A 40 -26.16 -22.51 0.49
CA GLN A 40 -24.87 -22.49 -0.20
C GLN A 40 -25.03 -23.30 -1.49
N THR A 41 -24.58 -22.78 -2.64
CA THR A 41 -23.81 -23.45 -3.72
C THR A 41 -23.88 -22.56 -4.98
N ALA A 42 -22.77 -22.52 -5.72
CA ALA A 42 -22.52 -21.80 -6.98
C ALA A 42 -22.11 -20.33 -6.83
N GLN A 43 -20.80 -20.18 -6.57
CA GLN A 43 -19.86 -19.31 -7.28
C GLN A 43 -20.46 -18.60 -8.52
N GLU A 44 -20.20 -17.29 -8.59
CA GLU A 44 -20.51 -16.35 -9.70
C GLU A 44 -21.88 -15.66 -9.64
N LEU A 45 -21.95 -14.56 -8.87
CA LEU A 45 -22.40 -13.26 -9.41
C LEU A 45 -21.93 -12.15 -8.46
N THR A 46 -21.14 -11.24 -9.03
CA THR A 46 -20.44 -10.13 -8.37
C THR A 46 -21.33 -9.22 -7.51
N PRO A 47 -20.82 -8.73 -6.37
CA PRO A 47 -21.28 -7.45 -5.85
C PRO A 47 -20.09 -6.50 -5.75
N ALA A 48 -20.02 -5.57 -6.70
CA ALA A 48 -19.49 -4.20 -6.60
C ALA A 48 -18.43 -3.88 -5.50
N GLN A 49 -17.41 -4.72 -5.32
CA GLN A 49 -16.27 -4.38 -4.48
C GLN A 49 -15.23 -3.69 -5.36
N LYS A 50 -15.25 -2.36 -5.29
CA LYS A 50 -14.34 -1.37 -5.87
C LYS A 50 -13.08 -1.99 -6.53
N TRP A 51 -13.01 -1.83 -7.86
CA TRP A 51 -11.97 -2.20 -8.84
C TRP A 51 -10.50 -1.91 -8.44
N TYR A 52 -10.27 -1.20 -7.33
CA TYR A 52 -8.97 -0.77 -6.84
C TYR A 52 -8.38 -1.65 -5.71
N PHE A 53 -9.14 -2.60 -5.15
CA PHE A 53 -8.78 -3.26 -3.89
C PHE A 53 -8.46 -4.75 -3.96
N GLN A 54 -8.03 -5.26 -5.12
CA GLN A 54 -7.57 -6.64 -5.21
C GLN A 54 -6.09 -6.68 -4.81
N LYS A 55 -5.82 -7.17 -3.59
CA LYS A 55 -4.47 -7.33 -2.99
C LYS A 55 -3.45 -7.92 -3.97
N ALA A 56 -3.90 -8.75 -4.91
CA ALA A 56 -3.10 -9.36 -5.98
C ALA A 56 -2.48 -8.35 -6.97
N PHE A 57 -3.18 -7.27 -7.34
CA PHE A 57 -2.67 -6.27 -8.27
C PHE A 57 -1.49 -5.47 -7.66
N LEU A 58 -1.57 -5.25 -6.35
CA LEU A 58 -0.54 -4.58 -5.56
C LEU A 58 0.75 -5.41 -5.45
N ILE A 59 0.60 -6.72 -5.30
CA ILE A 59 1.72 -7.67 -5.28
C ILE A 59 2.39 -7.73 -6.66
N PHE A 60 1.61 -7.71 -7.74
CA PHE A 60 2.14 -7.76 -9.10
C PHE A 60 2.94 -6.50 -9.47
N ILE A 61 2.45 -5.31 -9.08
CA ILE A 61 3.17 -4.03 -9.28
C ILE A 61 4.42 -3.95 -8.41
N LEU A 62 4.37 -4.40 -7.16
CA LEU A 62 5.53 -4.43 -6.27
C LEU A 62 6.63 -5.39 -6.79
N ALA A 63 6.22 -6.51 -7.38
CA ALA A 63 7.13 -7.48 -8.00
C ALA A 63 7.80 -6.94 -9.28
N CYS A 64 7.12 -6.09 -10.05
CA CYS A 64 7.66 -5.51 -11.29
C CYS A 64 8.35 -4.14 -11.14
N VAL A 65 7.90 -3.29 -10.20
CA VAL A 65 8.37 -1.89 -10.04
C VAL A 65 9.29 -1.75 -8.81
N GLY A 66 9.44 -2.80 -8.00
CA GLY A 66 10.32 -2.80 -6.83
C GLY A 66 9.83 -1.85 -5.71
N PRO A 67 10.70 -1.45 -4.77
CA PRO A 67 10.35 -0.66 -3.59
C PRO A 67 9.73 0.73 -3.92
N LEU A 68 9.80 1.15 -5.19
CA LEU A 68 9.15 2.34 -5.73
C LEU A 68 7.66 2.15 -6.05
N GLY A 69 7.08 0.99 -5.74
CA GLY A 69 5.62 0.82 -5.67
C GLY A 69 5.01 1.44 -4.40
N LEU A 70 5.82 1.68 -3.35
CA LEU A 70 5.35 2.21 -2.07
C LEU A 70 4.95 3.71 -2.07
N PRO A 71 5.49 4.60 -2.90
CA PRO A 71 4.92 5.93 -3.11
C PRO A 71 3.52 5.87 -3.75
N LEU A 72 3.23 4.83 -4.55
CA LEU A 72 1.96 4.69 -5.27
C LEU A 72 0.84 4.07 -4.40
N ILE A 73 1.17 3.49 -3.24
CA ILE A 73 0.19 2.98 -2.25
C ILE A 73 -0.54 4.10 -1.50
N TRP A 74 -0.26 5.36 -1.83
CA TRP A 74 -0.89 6.55 -1.28
C TRP A 74 -2.35 6.72 -1.73
N TRP A 75 -3.07 5.60 -1.89
CA TRP A 75 -4.50 5.51 -2.11
C TRP A 75 -5.15 4.46 -1.19
N HIS A 76 -4.44 3.91 -0.20
CA HIS A 76 -5.07 3.00 0.78
C HIS A 76 -5.89 3.79 1.82
N PRO A 77 -7.24 3.68 1.82
CA PRO A 77 -8.14 4.59 2.52
C PRO A 77 -8.31 4.31 4.03
N THR A 78 -7.72 3.24 4.58
CA THR A 78 -7.90 2.83 6.01
C THR A 78 -6.66 3.03 6.90
N LEU A 79 -5.65 3.74 6.42
CA LEU A 79 -4.37 3.85 7.13
C LEU A 79 -4.28 5.16 7.95
N ARG A 80 -4.28 5.04 9.28
CA ARG A 80 -4.09 6.16 10.23
C ARG A 80 -2.86 7.00 9.84
N ARG A 81 -2.97 8.34 9.95
CA ARG A 81 -1.93 9.30 9.51
C ARG A 81 -0.54 8.99 10.08
N GLY A 82 -0.46 8.53 11.34
CA GLY A 82 0.81 8.17 11.98
C GLY A 82 1.51 6.95 11.37
N TRP A 83 0.78 5.93 10.92
CA TRP A 83 1.40 4.73 10.33
C TRP A 83 1.98 5.03 8.93
N LYS A 84 1.40 6.00 8.21
CA LYS A 84 1.97 6.49 6.94
C LYS A 84 3.35 7.11 7.16
N ILE A 85 3.47 7.99 8.16
CA ILE A 85 4.73 8.66 8.52
C ILE A 85 5.78 7.62 8.95
N ALA A 86 5.37 6.65 9.78
CA ALA A 86 6.25 5.57 10.21
C ALA A 86 6.79 4.75 9.03
N ILE A 87 5.92 4.39 8.07
CA ILE A 87 6.34 3.64 6.87
C ILE A 87 7.28 4.46 5.99
N THR A 88 6.99 5.73 5.76
CA THR A 88 7.88 6.59 4.93
C THR A 88 9.25 6.76 5.56
N VAL A 89 9.30 6.94 6.89
CA VAL A 89 10.57 7.03 7.62
C VAL A 89 11.32 5.71 7.57
N ALA A 90 10.64 4.58 7.78
CA ALA A 90 11.24 3.26 7.68
C ALA A 90 11.81 2.99 6.29
N LEU A 91 11.09 3.34 5.22
CA LEU A 91 11.57 3.21 3.84
C LEU A 91 12.81 4.06 3.58
N LEU A 92 12.80 5.33 4.00
CA LEU A 92 13.96 6.21 3.84
C LEU A 92 15.20 5.65 4.56
N LEU A 93 15.02 5.11 5.77
CA LEU A 93 16.09 4.47 6.52
C LEU A 93 16.60 3.20 5.82
N ILE A 94 15.71 2.36 5.29
CA ILE A 94 16.07 1.16 4.55
C ILE A 94 16.80 1.53 3.26
N THR A 95 16.29 2.48 2.48
CA THR A 95 16.93 2.97 1.25
C THR A 95 18.32 3.54 1.56
N TRP A 96 18.43 4.36 2.60
CA TRP A 96 19.71 4.88 3.06
C TRP A 96 20.70 3.75 3.39
N LEU A 97 20.26 2.75 4.16
CA LEU A 97 21.09 1.60 4.52
C LEU A 97 21.55 0.81 3.29
N THR A 98 20.65 0.60 2.32
CA THR A 98 21.01 -0.08 1.06
C THR A 98 22.07 0.68 0.30
N ILE A 99 21.95 2.01 0.19
CA ILE A 99 22.96 2.86 -0.47
C ILE A 99 24.31 2.75 0.22
N VAL A 100 24.36 2.81 1.56
CA VAL A 100 25.60 2.67 2.32
C VAL A 100 26.28 1.33 2.03
N SER A 101 25.53 0.23 2.05
CA SER A 101 26.08 -1.11 1.74
C SER A 101 26.59 -1.21 0.30
N THR A 102 25.89 -0.58 -0.67
CA THR A 102 26.33 -0.53 -2.06
C THR A 102 27.63 0.25 -2.22
N MET A 103 27.79 1.37 -1.53
CA MET A 103 29.02 2.18 -1.60
C MET A 103 30.24 1.42 -1.09
N GLU A 104 30.08 0.61 -0.05
CA GLU A 104 31.16 -0.22 0.48
C GLU A 104 31.54 -1.35 -0.49
N ALA A 105 30.55 -2.02 -1.10
CA ALA A 105 30.80 -3.03 -2.13
C ALA A 105 31.55 -2.46 -3.35
N LEU A 106 31.21 -1.24 -3.78
CA LEU A 106 31.87 -0.58 -4.91
C LEU A 106 33.35 -0.27 -4.64
N LYS A 107 33.73 0.02 -3.39
CA LYS A 107 35.14 0.25 -3.02
C LYS A 107 35.99 -0.99 -3.18
N ILE A 108 35.51 -2.13 -2.66
CA ILE A 108 36.20 -3.43 -2.75
C ILE A 108 36.39 -3.81 -4.23
N ILE A 109 35.35 -3.59 -5.04
CA ILE A 109 35.39 -3.86 -6.47
C ILE A 109 36.45 -2.99 -7.17
N GLN A 110 36.52 -1.69 -6.86
CA GLN A 110 37.52 -0.77 -7.42
C GLN A 110 38.96 -1.16 -7.06
N GLU A 111 39.21 -1.58 -5.82
CA GLU A 111 40.52 -2.07 -5.38
C GLU A 111 40.94 -3.30 -6.20
N SER A 112 40.01 -4.25 -6.37
CA SER A 112 40.23 -5.47 -7.15
C SER A 112 40.57 -5.18 -8.63
N PHE A 113 39.88 -4.21 -9.25
CA PHE A 113 40.17 -3.80 -10.63
C PHE A 113 41.53 -3.10 -10.76
N THR A 114 41.94 -2.35 -9.74
CA THR A 114 43.22 -1.64 -9.74
C THR A 114 44.39 -2.63 -9.69
N GLU A 115 44.30 -3.68 -8.88
CA GLU A 115 45.31 -4.76 -8.83
C GLU A 115 45.41 -5.52 -10.16
N ALA A 116 44.27 -5.86 -10.77
CA ALA A 116 44.25 -6.56 -12.06
C ALA A 116 44.86 -5.71 -13.19
N GLN A 117 44.59 -4.40 -13.22
CA GLN A 117 45.18 -3.49 -14.20
C GLN A 117 46.70 -3.35 -14.01
N GLN A 118 47.20 -3.46 -12.77
CA GLN A 118 48.62 -3.40 -12.47
C GLN A 118 49.39 -4.64 -12.97
N ILE A 119 48.77 -5.83 -12.94
CA ILE A 119 49.37 -7.07 -13.44
C ILE A 119 49.45 -7.08 -14.98
N LEU A 120 48.43 -6.57 -15.67
CA LEU A 120 48.38 -6.54 -17.14
C LEU A 120 49.31 -5.49 -17.78
N ASN A 121 49.77 -4.50 -17.01
CA ASN A 121 50.65 -3.43 -17.49
C ASN A 121 52.15 -3.68 -17.18
N ILE A 122 52.52 -4.92 -16.89
CA ILE A 122 53.89 -5.43 -16.71
C ILE A 122 54.22 -6.34 -17.90
#